data_AF-A0A7Y5SA07-F1
#
_entry.id   AF-A0A7Y5SA07-F1
#
_cell.length_a   1.000
_cell.length_b   1.000
_cell.length_c   1.000
_cell.angle_alpha   90.00
_cell.angle_beta   90.00
_cell.angle_gamma   90.00
#
_symmetry.space_group_name_H-M   'P 1'
#
loop_
_entity.id
_entity.type
_entity.pdbx_description
1 polymer ?
#
loop_
_entity_poly.entity_id
_entity_poly.type
_entity_poly.pdbx_seq_one_letter_code
_entity_poly.pdbx_strand_id
1 'polypeptide(L)'
;MGALSEGVNQFEAAKGGRLAAPAGLALNRAITRVARSIAGAEKSVAAGKARAVARASMEMQIGAWERAVDPWQREIELDARLRGVLVAMESADRRVIERRAGWDGSPPMTLAQLAKDLKTTAMRAAMLERRAIRIARAALRGEASVDEKKSKGRGGKRAKPARGGKGAGA
;
A
#
# COMPACT_ATOMS: atom_id res chain seq x y z
N MET A 1 13.22 14.65 7.78
CA MET A 1 12.94 15.20 9.12
C MET A 1 13.98 16.18 9.65
N GLY A 2 15.25 16.13 9.22
CA GLY A 2 16.29 17.07 9.71
C GLY A 2 15.98 18.55 9.48
N ALA A 3 15.47 18.94 8.31
CA ALA A 3 15.29 20.36 7.98
C ALA A 3 14.23 21.11 8.83
N LEU A 4 13.12 20.44 9.18
CA LEU A 4 12.09 21.03 10.06
C LEU A 4 12.61 21.16 11.50
N SER A 5 13.27 20.11 12.00
CA SER A 5 13.91 20.14 13.32
C SER A 5 14.98 21.22 13.40
N GLU A 6 15.81 21.36 12.36
CA GLU A 6 16.83 22.40 12.25
C GLU A 6 16.22 23.81 12.21
N GLY A 7 15.14 24.02 11.47
CA GLY A 7 14.41 25.29 11.45
C GLY A 7 13.76 25.65 12.79
N VAL A 8 13.32 24.65 13.57
CA VAL A 8 12.79 24.83 14.93
C VAL A 8 13.92 25.13 15.92
N ASN A 9 15.04 24.41 15.83
CA ASN A 9 16.20 24.60 16.73
C ASN A 9 16.89 25.95 16.52
N GLN A 10 16.79 26.53 15.33
CA GLN A 10 17.30 27.89 15.04
C GLN A 10 16.33 29.00 15.46
N PHE A 11 15.11 28.68 15.87
CA PHE A 11 14.13 29.69 16.28
C PHE A 11 14.39 30.17 17.71
N GLU A 12 14.69 31.46 17.84
CA GLU A 12 14.75 32.12 19.14
C GLU A 12 13.47 32.91 19.40
N ALA A 13 12.65 32.45 20.35
CA ALA A 13 11.42 33.13 20.75
C ALA A 13 11.66 34.57 21.28
N ALA A 14 12.82 34.81 21.90
CA ALA A 14 13.20 36.10 22.47
C ALA A 14 13.41 37.21 21.41
N LYS A 15 13.75 36.84 20.17
CA LYS A 15 13.92 37.79 19.04
C LYS A 15 12.58 38.22 18.41
N GLY A 16 11.46 37.62 18.84
CA GLY A 16 10.13 37.86 18.28
C GLY A 16 9.92 37.18 16.92
N GLY A 17 8.65 37.02 16.52
CA GLY A 17 8.24 36.43 15.24
C GLY A 17 7.51 35.10 15.36
N ARG A 18 7.07 34.56 14.21
CA ARG A 18 6.29 33.31 14.13
C ARG A 18 7.20 32.15 13.75
N LEU A 19 7.21 31.08 14.54
CA LEU A 19 7.93 29.82 14.27
C LEU A 19 7.67 29.25 12.86
N ALA A 20 6.48 29.51 12.30
CA ALA A 20 6.10 29.09 10.97
C ALA A 20 7.06 29.60 9.87
N ALA A 21 7.66 30.78 10.05
CA ALA A 21 8.56 31.37 9.04
C ALA A 21 9.89 30.61 8.89
N PRO A 22 10.71 30.40 9.95
CA PRO A 22 11.94 29.64 9.83
C PRO A 22 11.69 28.15 9.52
N ALA A 23 10.66 27.54 10.11
CA ALA A 23 10.29 26.15 9.83
C ALA A 23 9.88 25.95 8.36
N GLY A 24 9.03 26.85 7.83
CA GLY A 24 8.59 26.82 6.43
C GLY A 24 9.73 27.08 5.44
N LEU A 25 10.65 27.98 5.77
CA LEU A 25 11.82 28.26 4.93
C LEU A 25 12.79 27.06 4.88
N ALA A 26 13.05 26.43 6.02
CA ALA A 26 13.90 25.24 6.09
C ALA A 26 13.28 24.06 5.32
N LEU A 27 11.97 23.87 5.43
CA LEU A 27 11.22 22.89 4.64
C LEU A 27 11.31 23.17 3.13
N ASN A 28 11.07 24.41 2.70
CA ASN A 28 11.17 24.80 1.28
C ASN A 28 12.57 24.55 0.71
N ARG A 29 13.63 24.82 1.47
CA ARG A 29 15.01 24.53 1.05
C ARG A 29 15.26 23.04 0.87
N ALA A 30 14.75 22.22 1.80
CA ALA A 30 14.85 20.77 1.70
C ALA A 30 14.09 20.23 0.48
N ILE A 31 12.84 20.66 0.28
CA ILE A 31 12.03 20.28 -0.88
C ILE A 31 12.73 20.69 -2.18
N THR A 32 13.26 21.92 -2.26
CA THR A 32 13.99 22.38 -3.45
C THR A 32 15.23 21.52 -3.74
N ARG A 33 15.94 21.06 -2.68
CA ARG A 33 17.10 20.17 -2.83
C ARG A 33 16.69 18.81 -3.37
N VAL A 34 15.62 18.21 -2.83
CA VAL A 34 15.10 16.91 -3.29
C VAL A 34 14.51 17.03 -4.70
N ALA A 35 13.76 18.10 -4.99
CA ALA A 35 13.22 18.37 -6.31
C ALA A 35 14.34 18.46 -7.36
N ARG A 36 15.46 19.12 -7.04
CA ARG A 36 16.65 19.14 -7.92
C ARG A 36 17.33 17.78 -8.07
N SER A 37 17.38 16.96 -7.01
CA SER A 37 18.03 15.65 -7.09
C SER A 37 17.19 14.62 -7.85
N ILE A 38 15.85 14.71 -7.77
CA ILE A 38 14.95 13.85 -8.55
C ILE A 38 14.83 14.36 -9.99
N ALA A 39 14.76 15.67 -10.19
CA ALA A 39 14.71 16.31 -11.52
C ALA A 39 16.05 16.26 -12.29
N GLY A 40 16.97 15.36 -11.95
CA GLY A 40 18.22 15.17 -12.68
C GLY A 40 18.06 14.63 -14.11
N ALA A 41 16.85 14.42 -14.63
CA ALA A 41 16.62 13.76 -15.92
C ALA A 41 15.52 14.35 -16.81
N GLU A 42 14.82 15.42 -16.42
CA GLU A 42 13.96 16.13 -17.37
C GLU A 42 14.70 17.35 -17.91
N LYS A 43 15.38 17.11 -19.03
CA LYS A 43 15.58 18.12 -20.06
C LYS A 43 14.23 18.77 -20.39
N SER A 44 13.87 19.81 -19.68
CA SER A 44 13.14 20.94 -20.27
C SER A 44 14.04 22.17 -20.20
N VAL A 45 15.15 22.05 -20.95
CA VAL A 45 15.71 23.14 -21.76
C VAL A 45 14.75 23.48 -22.92
N ALA A 46 13.45 23.28 -22.73
CA ALA A 46 12.40 23.69 -23.64
C ALA A 46 11.84 25.02 -23.10
N ALA A 47 12.42 26.10 -23.61
CA ALA A 47 11.90 27.45 -23.57
C ALA A 47 11.69 28.10 -22.18
N GLY A 48 12.75 28.73 -21.66
CA GLY A 48 12.62 29.98 -20.90
C GLY A 48 12.76 29.86 -19.37
N LYS A 49 13.89 30.37 -18.87
CA LYS A 49 14.19 30.74 -17.48
C LYS A 49 14.04 29.60 -16.46
N ALA A 50 15.16 28.92 -16.18
CA ALA A 50 15.33 28.13 -14.96
C ALA A 50 14.98 29.02 -13.75
N ARG A 51 13.89 28.70 -13.04
CA ARG A 51 13.53 29.42 -11.81
C ARG A 51 14.52 29.06 -10.70
N ALA A 52 14.89 30.06 -9.91
CA ALA A 52 15.77 29.88 -8.75
C ALA A 52 15.21 28.88 -7.70
N VAL A 53 13.88 28.64 -7.70
CA VAL A 53 13.21 27.69 -6.82
C VAL A 53 12.55 26.59 -7.66
N ALA A 54 13.10 25.39 -7.58
CA ALA A 54 12.45 24.19 -8.07
C ALA A 54 11.20 23.91 -7.23
N ARG A 55 10.04 23.79 -7.88
CA ARG A 55 8.80 23.37 -7.23
C ARG A 55 8.70 21.85 -7.27
N ALA A 56 8.29 21.25 -6.16
CA ALA A 56 7.80 19.88 -6.20
C ALA A 56 6.53 19.86 -7.06
N SER A 57 6.48 18.99 -8.06
CA SER A 57 5.22 18.70 -8.75
C SER A 57 4.32 17.87 -7.83
N MET A 58 3.01 17.97 -8.02
CA MET A 58 2.05 17.16 -7.28
C MET A 58 2.19 15.66 -7.60
N GLU A 59 2.87 15.33 -8.70
CA GLU A 59 3.19 13.99 -9.18
C GLU A 59 4.49 13.42 -8.59
N MET A 60 5.23 14.22 -7.81
CA MET A 60 6.49 13.81 -7.19
C MET A 60 6.23 12.72 -6.15
N GLN A 61 6.45 11.47 -6.53
CA GLN A 61 6.36 10.33 -5.62
C GLN A 61 7.59 10.30 -4.71
N ILE A 62 7.40 10.74 -3.46
CA ILE A 62 8.40 10.51 -2.42
C ILE A 62 8.27 9.04 -2.01
N GLY A 63 9.17 8.20 -2.53
CA GLY A 63 9.16 6.77 -2.23
C GLY A 63 9.18 6.51 -0.72
N ALA A 64 8.31 5.60 -0.28
CA ALA A 64 8.13 5.10 1.10
C ALA A 64 8.71 5.97 2.23
N TRP A 65 8.32 7.24 2.28
CA TRP A 65 8.84 8.22 3.24
C TRP A 65 8.46 7.89 4.68
N GLU A 66 7.36 7.18 4.85
CA GLU A 66 6.84 6.66 6.11
C GLU A 66 7.91 5.85 6.86
N ARG A 67 8.70 5.04 6.15
CA ARG A 67 9.80 4.25 6.75
C ARG A 67 10.96 5.08 7.30
N ALA A 68 11.08 6.33 6.88
CA ALA A 68 12.10 7.26 7.37
C ALA A 68 11.61 8.09 8.57
N VAL A 69 10.30 8.18 8.77
CA VAL A 69 9.67 8.94 9.85
C VAL A 69 9.27 8.04 11.01
N ASP A 70 8.91 6.80 10.71
CA ASP A 70 8.43 5.81 11.67
C ASP A 70 9.37 4.60 11.69
N PRO A 71 10.50 4.65 12.43
CA PRO A 71 11.46 3.54 12.50
C PRO A 71 10.82 2.23 12.95
N TRP A 72 9.85 2.32 13.86
CA TRP A 72 9.05 1.19 14.35
C TRP A 72 8.30 0.49 13.22
N GLN A 73 7.94 1.20 12.14
CA GLN A 73 7.23 0.62 11.01
C GLN A 73 8.05 -0.50 10.35
N ARG A 74 9.39 -0.43 10.35
CA ARG A 74 10.25 -1.52 9.83
C ARG A 74 10.07 -2.84 10.58
N GLU A 75 9.70 -2.78 11.85
CA GLU A 75 9.54 -3.97 12.70
C GLU A 75 8.16 -4.63 12.54
N ILE A 76 7.17 -3.87 12.05
CA ILE A 76 5.77 -4.32 11.92
C ILE A 76 5.34 -4.46 10.45
N GLU A 77 6.07 -3.86 9.51
CA GLU A 77 5.76 -3.90 8.08
C GLU A 77 6.01 -5.30 7.51
N LEU A 78 5.11 -5.74 6.63
CA LEU A 78 5.30 -6.94 5.82
C LEU A 78 6.54 -6.77 4.91
N ASP A 79 7.27 -7.86 4.65
CA ASP A 79 8.48 -7.88 3.82
C ASP A 79 8.29 -7.06 2.53
N ALA A 80 9.15 -6.06 2.31
CA ALA A 80 9.07 -5.13 1.18
C ALA A 80 9.10 -5.84 -0.18
N ARG A 81 9.73 -7.03 -0.28
CA ARG A 81 9.74 -7.85 -1.50
C ARG A 81 8.34 -8.28 -1.90
N LEU A 82 7.42 -8.41 -0.95
CA LEU A 82 6.04 -8.79 -1.22
C LEU A 82 5.36 -7.81 -2.18
N ARG A 83 5.70 -6.51 -2.13
CA ARG A 83 5.14 -5.51 -3.06
C ARG A 83 5.35 -5.88 -4.53
N GLY A 84 6.50 -6.47 -4.87
CA GLY A 84 6.80 -6.87 -6.24
C GLY A 84 5.94 -8.03 -6.75
N VAL A 85 5.50 -8.93 -5.86
CA VAL A 85 4.69 -10.11 -6.23
C VAL A 85 3.19 -9.86 -6.16
N LEU A 86 2.75 -8.81 -5.44
CA LEU A 86 1.33 -8.45 -5.34
C LEU A 86 0.66 -8.23 -6.69
N VAL A 87 1.40 -7.71 -7.68
CA VAL A 87 0.88 -7.46 -9.03
C VAL A 87 0.39 -8.75 -9.71
N ALA A 88 1.02 -9.89 -9.40
CA ALA A 88 0.68 -11.19 -9.97
C ALA A 88 -0.33 -12.01 -9.13
N MET A 89 -0.78 -11.48 -7.99
CA MET A 89 -1.72 -12.18 -7.10
C MET A 89 -3.18 -11.99 -7.51
N GLU A 90 -4.03 -12.95 -7.12
CA GLU A 90 -5.49 -12.80 -7.22
C GLU A 90 -5.94 -11.52 -6.49
N SER A 91 -6.88 -10.78 -7.09
CA SER A 91 -7.33 -9.46 -6.60
C SER A 91 -7.83 -9.48 -5.16
N ALA A 92 -8.46 -10.57 -4.72
CA ALA A 92 -8.94 -10.72 -3.35
C ALA A 92 -7.80 -10.84 -2.33
N ASP A 93 -6.81 -11.71 -2.59
CA ASP A 93 -5.67 -11.92 -1.68
C ASP A 93 -4.73 -10.71 -1.68
N ARG A 94 -4.54 -10.09 -2.86
CA ARG A 94 -3.82 -8.81 -2.99
C ARG A 94 -4.44 -7.73 -2.12
N ARG A 95 -5.76 -7.54 -2.21
CA ARG A 95 -6.48 -6.50 -1.46
C ARG A 95 -6.35 -6.69 0.05
N VAL A 96 -6.34 -7.93 0.54
CA VAL A 96 -6.13 -8.23 1.96
C VAL A 96 -4.78 -7.70 2.43
N ILE A 97 -3.71 -7.96 1.68
CA ILE A 97 -2.36 -7.50 2.04
C ILE A 97 -2.25 -5.98 1.94
N GLU A 98 -2.74 -5.39 0.84
CA GLU A 98 -2.66 -3.93 0.62
C GLU A 98 -3.40 -3.14 1.71
N ARG A 99 -4.63 -3.53 2.05
CA ARG A 99 -5.40 -2.92 3.15
C ARG A 99 -4.74 -3.12 4.51
N ARG A 100 -4.19 -4.31 4.75
CA ARG A 100 -3.54 -4.63 6.02
C ARG A 100 -2.30 -3.76 6.23
N ALA A 101 -1.50 -3.57 5.18
CA ALA A 101 -0.24 -2.84 5.24
C ALA A 101 -0.37 -1.34 4.92
N GLY A 102 -1.55 -0.87 4.48
CA GLY A 102 -1.77 0.51 4.05
C GLY A 102 -1.05 0.85 2.73
N TRP A 103 -0.78 -0.15 1.90
CA TRP A 103 -0.04 0.02 0.65
C TRP A 103 -0.89 0.56 -0.51
N ASP A 104 -2.19 0.67 -0.30
CA ASP A 104 -3.16 1.33 -1.19
C ASP A 104 -3.28 2.85 -0.92
N GLY A 105 -2.44 3.40 -0.04
CA GLY A 105 -2.49 4.80 0.40
C GLY A 105 -3.48 5.07 1.53
N SER A 106 -4.20 4.05 2.01
CA SER A 106 -4.99 4.15 3.25
C SER A 106 -4.12 3.85 4.48
N PRO A 107 -4.53 4.30 5.69
CA PRO A 107 -3.85 3.89 6.92
C PRO A 107 -3.89 2.37 7.09
N PRO A 108 -2.81 1.74 7.58
CA PRO A 108 -2.82 0.30 7.86
C PRO A 108 -3.89 -0.02 8.89
N MET A 109 -4.66 -1.09 8.64
CA MET A 109 -5.80 -1.44 9.49
C MET A 109 -5.36 -2.25 10.73
N THR A 110 -6.29 -2.88 11.42
CA THR A 110 -6.11 -4.01 12.33
C THR A 110 -6.88 -5.20 11.75
N LEU A 111 -6.66 -6.43 12.25
CA LEU A 111 -7.49 -7.57 11.84
C LEU A 111 -8.99 -7.34 12.12
N ALA A 112 -9.32 -6.64 13.22
CA ALA A 112 -10.70 -6.29 13.54
C ALA A 112 -11.28 -5.25 12.57
N GLN A 113 -10.50 -4.24 12.18
CA GLN A 113 -10.91 -3.25 11.18
C GLN A 113 -11.04 -3.86 9.79
N LEU A 114 -10.09 -4.73 9.39
CA LEU A 114 -10.14 -5.46 8.13
C LEU A 114 -11.38 -6.38 8.08
N ALA A 115 -11.71 -7.03 9.19
CA ALA A 115 -12.92 -7.84 9.30
C ALA A 115 -14.19 -7.00 9.06
N LYS A 116 -14.25 -5.77 9.60
CA LYS A 116 -15.34 -4.84 9.34
C LYS A 116 -15.39 -4.43 7.86
N ASP A 117 -14.26 -4.09 7.23
CA ASP A 117 -14.19 -3.72 5.80
C ASP A 117 -14.68 -4.86 4.90
N LEU A 118 -14.25 -6.09 5.19
CA LEU A 118 -14.59 -7.29 4.42
C LEU A 118 -15.95 -7.90 4.81
N LYS A 119 -16.69 -7.27 5.73
CA LYS A 119 -17.97 -7.78 6.28
C LYS A 119 -17.87 -9.23 6.74
N THR A 120 -16.82 -9.53 7.51
CA THR A 120 -16.50 -10.88 7.99
C THR A 120 -16.10 -10.88 9.46
N THR A 121 -15.74 -12.04 10.01
CA THR A 121 -15.27 -12.16 11.39
C THR A 121 -13.77 -11.93 11.50
N ALA A 122 -13.29 -11.50 12.67
CA ALA A 122 -11.85 -11.31 12.92
C ALA A 122 -11.03 -12.59 12.64
N MET A 123 -11.58 -13.75 13.01
CA MET A 123 -10.97 -15.05 12.73
C MET A 123 -10.87 -15.32 11.22
N ARG A 124 -11.93 -15.00 10.46
CA ARG A 124 -11.92 -15.19 9.01
C ARG A 124 -10.96 -14.23 8.32
N ALA A 125 -10.88 -12.97 8.77
CA ALA A 125 -9.90 -12.00 8.29
C ALA A 125 -8.46 -12.48 8.54
N ALA A 126 -8.17 -13.02 9.72
CA ALA A 126 -6.86 -13.61 10.04
C ALA A 126 -6.52 -14.81 9.14
N MET A 127 -7.50 -15.67 8.83
CA MET A 127 -7.29 -16.78 7.90
C MET A 127 -7.00 -16.31 6.47
N LEU A 128 -7.72 -15.29 6.00
CA LEU A 128 -7.50 -14.68 4.69
C LEU A 128 -6.12 -14.04 4.60
N GLU A 129 -5.69 -13.29 5.62
CA GLU A 129 -4.35 -12.72 5.71
C GLU A 129 -3.28 -13.81 5.64
N ARG A 130 -3.39 -14.86 6.46
CA ARG A 130 -2.42 -15.98 6.47
C ARG A 130 -2.38 -16.69 5.12
N ARG A 131 -3.52 -16.88 4.45
CA ARG A 131 -3.59 -17.45 3.09
C ARG A 131 -2.85 -16.55 2.11
N ALA A 132 -3.17 -15.27 2.09
CA ALA A 132 -2.56 -14.30 1.18
C ALA A 132 -1.04 -14.22 1.37
N ILE A 133 -0.56 -14.14 2.61
CA ILE A 133 0.88 -14.12 2.94
C ILE A 133 1.56 -15.41 2.46
N ARG A 134 0.92 -16.57 2.62
CA ARG A 134 1.48 -17.86 2.16
C ARG A 134 1.65 -17.87 0.64
N ILE A 135 0.63 -17.41 -0.09
CA ILE A 135 0.65 -17.32 -1.56
C ILE A 135 1.75 -16.35 -2.01
N ALA A 136 1.82 -15.17 -1.39
CA ALA A 136 2.83 -14.17 -1.71
C ALA A 136 4.26 -14.68 -1.45
N ARG A 137 4.48 -15.41 -0.34
CA ARG A 137 5.77 -16.05 -0.05
C ARG A 137 6.13 -17.16 -1.04
N ALA A 138 5.15 -17.96 -1.49
CA ALA A 138 5.39 -18.97 -2.51
C ALA A 138 5.76 -18.32 -3.86
N ALA A 139 5.08 -17.23 -4.23
CA ALA A 139 5.43 -16.45 -5.41
C ALA A 139 6.86 -15.87 -5.34
N LEU A 140 7.27 -15.38 -4.17
CA LEU A 140 8.65 -14.90 -3.96
C LEU A 140 9.71 -16.00 -4.10
N ARG A 141 9.37 -17.25 -3.80
CA ARG A 141 10.26 -18.41 -3.99
C ARG A 141 10.25 -18.95 -5.43
N GLY A 142 9.44 -18.37 -6.32
CA GLY A 142 9.27 -18.86 -7.69
C GLY A 142 8.40 -20.11 -7.81
N GLU A 143 7.62 -20.43 -6.77
CA GLU A 143 6.79 -21.66 -6.71
C GLU A 143 5.38 -21.46 -7.29
N ALA A 144 5.00 -20.23 -7.70
CA ALA A 144 3.61 -19.90 -8.02
C ALA A 144 3.26 -20.04 -9.51
N SER A 145 2.74 -21.22 -9.88
CA SER A 145 1.66 -21.41 -10.87
C SER A 145 0.98 -22.77 -10.66
N VAL A 146 -0.04 -22.85 -9.78
CA VAL A 146 -0.76 -24.13 -9.55
C VAL A 146 -2.29 -24.05 -9.62
N ASP A 147 -2.93 -22.89 -9.51
CA ASP A 147 -4.40 -22.86 -9.39
C ASP A 147 -5.21 -22.64 -10.68
N GLU A 148 -4.56 -22.46 -11.85
CA GLU A 148 -5.30 -22.26 -13.11
C GLU A 148 -5.92 -23.57 -13.68
N LYS A 149 -5.50 -24.75 -13.20
CA LYS A 149 -5.98 -26.03 -13.75
C LYS A 149 -7.21 -26.64 -13.07
N LYS A 150 -7.70 -26.12 -11.94
CA LYS A 150 -8.80 -26.77 -11.19
C LYS A 150 -10.22 -26.28 -11.48
N SER A 151 -10.41 -25.16 -12.19
CA SER A 151 -11.76 -24.62 -12.43
C SER A 151 -12.49 -25.22 -13.65
N LYS A 152 -11.81 -25.91 -14.57
CA LYS A 152 -12.43 -26.52 -15.77
C LYS A 152 -13.04 -27.92 -15.58
N GLY A 153 -12.96 -28.52 -14.38
CA GLY A 153 -13.17 -29.98 -14.23
C GLY A 153 -14.41 -30.48 -13.49
N ARG A 154 -15.26 -29.65 -12.88
CA ARG A 154 -16.39 -30.14 -12.04
C ARG A 154 -17.69 -29.41 -12.34
N GLY A 155 -18.33 -29.78 -13.45
CA GLY A 155 -19.63 -29.26 -13.86
C GLY A 155 -20.55 -30.28 -14.51
N GLY A 156 -20.40 -31.58 -14.24
CA GLY A 156 -21.34 -32.62 -14.70
C GLY A 156 -22.35 -32.99 -13.62
N LYS A 157 -23.41 -32.19 -13.43
CA LYS A 157 -24.55 -32.59 -12.59
C LYS A 157 -25.30 -33.74 -13.29
N ARG A 158 -25.17 -34.97 -12.79
CA ARG A 158 -26.10 -36.06 -13.11
C ARG A 158 -27.44 -35.77 -12.43
N ALA A 159 -28.49 -35.59 -13.23
CA ALA A 159 -29.86 -35.49 -12.74
C ALA A 159 -30.30 -36.82 -12.09
N LYS A 160 -30.90 -36.74 -10.90
CA LYS A 160 -31.61 -37.86 -10.25
C LYS A 160 -32.95 -38.07 -10.97
N PRO A 161 -33.38 -39.31 -11.29
CA PRO A 161 -34.74 -39.55 -11.72
C PRO A 161 -35.68 -39.48 -10.52
N ALA A 162 -36.77 -38.73 -10.68
CA ALA A 162 -37.87 -38.66 -9.71
C ALA A 162 -38.68 -39.96 -9.76
N ARG A 163 -38.70 -40.72 -8.66
CA ARG A 163 -39.60 -41.85 -8.48
C ARG A 163 -40.92 -41.31 -7.92
N GLY A 164 -41.87 -41.02 -8.81
CA GLY A 164 -43.21 -40.59 -8.45
C GLY A 164 -43.98 -41.74 -7.81
N GLY A 165 -44.29 -41.60 -6.52
CA GLY A 165 -45.30 -42.39 -5.83
C GLY A 165 -46.57 -41.57 -5.66
N LYS A 166 -47.69 -42.07 -6.17
CA LYS A 166 -49.09 -41.86 -5.75
C LYS A 166 -49.81 -43.10 -6.31
N GLY A 167 -50.64 -43.85 -5.62
CA GLY A 167 -51.42 -43.61 -4.41
C GLY A 167 -52.72 -44.37 -4.64
N ALA A 168 -53.07 -45.27 -3.71
CA ALA A 168 -54.32 -46.03 -3.73
C ALA A 168 -55.54 -45.11 -3.57
N GLY A 169 -56.71 -45.55 -4.07
CA GLY A 169 -58.00 -45.00 -3.66
C GLY A 169 -59.17 -45.30 -4.60
N ALA A 170 -59.99 -46.26 -4.16
CA ALA A 170 -61.42 -46.50 -4.43
C ALA A 170 -61.89 -46.75 -5.88
#